data_AF-H9FDZ2-F1
#
_entry.id   AF-H9FDZ2-F1
#
_cell.length_a   1.000
_cell.length_b   1.000
_cell.length_c   1.000
_cell.angle_alpha   90.00
_cell.angle_beta   90.00
_cell.angle_gamma   90.00
#
_symmetry.space_group_name_H-M   'P 1'
#
loop_
_entity.id
_entity.type
_entity.pdbx_description
1 polymer ?
#
loop_
_entity_poly.entity_id
_entity_poly.type
_entity_poly.pdbx_seq_one_letter_code
_entity_poly.pdbx_strand_id
1 'polypeptide(L)'
;CHLDHFEEVSKEADGLVLVNIDHGSITYSKSTDDNVDIPDVPLLAAQTFIQRVQSLQLHHELHAAHFLSSTDLNEAQAHRRAWQQKLNCQIQQTTLQLLVSIFRDVKNHLNYEHRVFNSEEFLKTRAAGDHQFYKQVLDTYMFHSFLKARLNRRMDAFAQMDLDTQSEEDRINGTLVSPRRPTVEKIASRKSSHLQVT
;
A
#
# COMPACT_ATOMS: atom_id res chain seq x y z
N CYS A 1 -0.72 9.73 25.47
CA CYS A 1 -1.36 8.84 26.45
C CYS A 1 -0.27 8.02 27.13
N HIS A 2 -0.27 7.97 28.45
CA HIS A 2 0.62 7.11 29.24
C HIS A 2 -0.12 5.81 29.59
N LEU A 3 0.61 4.73 29.90
CA LEU A 3 0.01 3.43 30.26
C LEU A 3 -0.94 3.52 31.45
N ASP A 4 -0.69 4.46 32.37
CA ASP A 4 -1.53 4.68 33.56
C ASP A 4 -2.99 5.02 33.21
N HIS A 5 -3.25 5.54 32.00
CA HIS A 5 -4.59 5.89 31.55
C HIS A 5 -5.20 4.84 30.61
N PHE A 6 -4.56 3.68 30.45
CA PHE A 6 -5.01 2.67 29.49
C PHE A 6 -6.45 2.20 29.75
N GLU A 7 -6.80 1.92 31.00
CA GLU A 7 -8.15 1.46 31.35
C GLU A 7 -9.23 2.52 31.10
N GLU A 8 -8.93 3.78 31.37
CA GLU A 8 -9.82 4.91 31.14
C GLU A 8 -10.07 5.09 29.65
N VAL A 9 -9.00 5.19 28.85
CA VAL A 9 -9.07 5.35 27.40
C VAL A 9 -9.77 4.17 26.73
N SER A 10 -9.56 2.94 27.24
CA SER A 10 -10.20 1.75 26.68
C SER A 10 -11.73 1.72 26.82
N LYS A 11 -12.29 2.53 27.73
CA LYS A 11 -13.73 2.64 28.00
C LYS A 11 -14.34 3.89 27.36
N GLU A 12 -13.52 4.80 26.83
CA GLU A 12 -13.97 6.10 26.30
C GLU A 12 -14.77 5.94 24.99
N ALA A 13 -14.41 4.95 24.15
CA ALA A 13 -15.11 4.71 22.90
C ALA A 13 -15.06 3.23 22.46
N ASP A 14 -16.12 2.82 21.78
CA ASP A 14 -16.19 1.54 21.08
C ASP A 14 -15.37 1.60 19.77
N GLY A 15 -14.78 0.46 19.39
CA GLY A 15 -14.02 0.33 18.14
C GLY A 15 -12.62 0.95 18.16
N LEU A 16 -12.04 1.17 19.34
CA LEU A 16 -10.66 1.66 19.46
C LEU A 16 -9.64 0.55 19.20
N VAL A 17 -8.61 0.88 18.42
CA VAL A 17 -7.40 0.07 18.28
C VAL A 17 -6.30 0.70 19.14
N LEU A 18 -5.94 0.01 20.22
CA LEU A 18 -4.94 0.45 21.19
C LEU A 18 -3.65 -0.31 20.98
N VAL A 19 -2.57 0.41 20.68
CA VAL A 19 -1.24 -0.17 20.45
C VAL A 19 -0.32 0.19 21.60
N ASN A 20 0.17 -0.82 22.31
CA ASN A 20 1.21 -0.66 23.32
C ASN A 20 2.58 -0.76 22.64
N ILE A 21 3.32 0.34 22.63
CA ILE A 21 4.64 0.42 21.97
C ILE A 21 5.73 -0.28 22.81
N ASP A 22 5.60 -0.24 24.13
CA ASP A 22 6.60 -0.80 25.06
C ASP A 22 6.62 -2.34 25.00
N HIS A 23 5.45 -2.95 24.82
CA HIS A 23 5.29 -4.41 24.74
C HIS A 23 5.01 -4.93 23.32
N GLY A 24 4.75 -4.04 22.37
CA GLY A 24 4.37 -4.41 20.99
C GLY A 24 3.03 -5.13 20.89
N SER A 25 2.14 -4.97 21.88
CA SER A 25 0.82 -5.64 21.90
C SER A 25 -0.28 -4.74 21.32
N ILE A 26 -1.22 -5.35 20.61
CA ILE A 26 -2.40 -4.68 20.05
C ILE A 26 -3.63 -5.18 20.82
N THR A 27 -4.47 -4.24 21.23
CA THR A 27 -5.70 -4.48 21.98
C THR A 27 -6.86 -3.72 21.35
N TYR A 28 -8.02 -4.34 21.34
CA TYR A 28 -9.25 -3.75 20.81
C TYR A 28 -10.16 -3.39 21.98
N SER A 29 -10.81 -2.22 21.96
CA SER A 29 -11.80 -1.93 22.98
C SER A 29 -12.92 -2.98 22.93
N LYS A 30 -13.33 -3.43 24.12
CA LYS A 30 -14.33 -4.50 24.25
C LYS A 30 -15.70 -3.94 23.88
N SER A 31 -16.11 -4.07 22.63
CA SER A 31 -17.51 -3.93 22.27
C SER A 31 -18.31 -5.07 22.91
N THR A 32 -19.51 -4.77 23.40
CA THR A 32 -20.47 -5.75 23.95
C THR A 32 -21.02 -6.73 22.91
N ASP A 33 -20.72 -6.52 21.63
CA ASP A 33 -21.04 -7.41 20.53
C ASP A 33 -19.74 -7.81 19.81
N ASP A 34 -19.68 -9.07 19.40
CA ASP A 34 -18.53 -9.85 18.94
C ASP A 34 -17.50 -9.11 18.03
N ASN A 35 -16.22 -9.44 18.24
CA ASN A 35 -15.05 -9.23 17.36
C ASN A 35 -15.12 -8.01 16.43
N VAL A 36 -14.30 -6.98 16.71
CA VAL A 36 -13.99 -5.96 15.71
C VAL A 36 -13.38 -6.64 14.49
N ASP A 37 -14.19 -6.82 13.44
CA ASP A 37 -13.82 -7.52 12.22
C ASP A 37 -12.99 -6.58 11.32
N ILE A 38 -11.72 -6.42 11.70
CA ILE A 38 -10.74 -5.68 10.93
C ILE A 38 -10.23 -6.61 9.83
N PRO A 39 -10.50 -6.30 8.56
CA PRO A 39 -10.06 -7.13 7.47
C PRO A 39 -8.55 -7.05 7.31
N ASP A 40 -7.95 -8.18 7.00
CA ASP A 40 -6.54 -8.26 6.68
C ASP A 40 -6.21 -7.48 5.41
N VAL A 41 -4.99 -6.94 5.37
CA VAL A 41 -4.41 -6.36 4.17
C VAL A 41 -4.28 -7.45 3.10
N PRO A 42 -4.51 -7.15 1.79
CA PRO A 42 -4.43 -8.14 0.73
C PRO A 42 -3.16 -9.00 0.79
N LEU A 43 -3.33 -10.33 0.79
CA LEU A 43 -2.31 -11.28 1.22
C LEU A 43 -0.96 -11.10 0.51
N LEU A 44 -0.98 -10.98 -0.81
CA LEU A 44 0.24 -10.84 -1.62
C LEU A 44 1.00 -9.54 -1.31
N ALA A 45 0.27 -8.44 -1.11
CA ALA A 45 0.83 -7.15 -0.77
C ALA A 45 1.44 -7.18 0.64
N ALA A 46 0.74 -7.81 1.59
CA ALA A 46 1.20 -8.01 2.96
C ALA A 46 2.49 -8.85 3.02
N GLN A 47 2.54 -9.99 2.32
CA GLN A 47 3.74 -10.85 2.28
C GLN A 47 4.95 -10.12 1.71
N THR A 48 4.77 -9.40 0.59
CA THR A 48 5.84 -8.62 -0.03
C THR A 48 6.35 -7.52 0.92
N PHE A 49 5.43 -6.85 1.62
CA PHE A 49 5.78 -5.83 2.60
C PHE A 49 6.55 -6.41 3.79
N ILE A 50 6.07 -7.52 4.38
CA ILE A 50 6.73 -8.21 5.49
C ILE A 50 8.15 -8.63 5.10
N GLN A 51 8.33 -9.25 3.94
CA GLN A 51 9.64 -9.67 3.45
C GLN A 51 10.62 -8.49 3.36
N ARG A 52 10.15 -7.33 2.89
CA ARG A 52 10.97 -6.13 2.77
C ARG A 52 11.29 -5.50 4.12
N VAL A 53 10.30 -5.43 5.01
CA VAL A 53 10.51 -4.93 6.38
C VAL A 53 11.52 -5.79 7.12
N GLN A 54 11.45 -7.12 6.96
CA GLN A 54 12.43 -8.06 7.54
C GLN A 54 13.85 -7.85 6.99
N SER A 55 14.01 -7.30 5.78
CA SER A 55 15.31 -6.98 5.20
C SER A 55 15.90 -5.64 5.65
N LEU A 56 15.16 -4.84 6.44
CA LEU A 56 15.63 -3.53 6.91
C LEU A 56 16.73 -3.65 7.96
N GLN A 57 17.74 -2.79 7.83
CA GLN A 57 18.84 -2.70 8.80
C GLN A 57 18.45 -1.83 9.99
N LEU A 58 17.70 -2.39 10.93
CA LEU A 58 17.16 -1.68 12.11
C LEU A 58 18.21 -1.37 13.19
N HIS A 59 19.31 -2.14 13.23
CA HIS A 59 20.31 -2.07 14.30
C HIS A 59 21.48 -1.17 13.89
N HIS A 60 21.49 0.06 14.40
CA HIS A 60 22.57 1.01 14.14
C HIS A 60 23.95 0.47 14.54
N GLU A 61 24.05 -0.21 15.70
CA GLU A 61 25.31 -0.71 16.22
C GLU A 61 25.94 -1.79 15.33
N LEU A 62 25.12 -2.71 14.80
CA LEU A 62 25.57 -3.69 13.82
C LEU A 62 26.01 -3.02 12.50
N HIS A 63 25.30 -1.99 12.07
CA HIS A 63 25.70 -1.20 10.90
C HIS A 63 27.01 -0.44 11.15
N ALA A 64 27.21 0.07 12.36
CA ALA A 64 28.37 0.86 12.76
C ALA A 64 29.61 0.01 13.08
N ALA A 65 29.46 -1.29 13.35
CA ALA A 65 30.55 -2.20 13.75
C ALA A 65 31.68 -2.31 12.72
N HIS A 66 31.39 -2.01 11.44
CA HIS A 66 32.39 -2.02 10.37
C HIS A 66 33.19 -0.71 10.25
N PHE A 67 32.83 0.33 11.01
CA PHE A 67 33.48 1.63 10.98
C PHE A 67 34.43 1.79 12.17
N LEU A 68 35.55 2.50 11.95
CA LEU A 68 36.42 2.93 13.03
C LEU A 68 35.65 3.89 13.95
N SER A 69 35.83 3.76 15.26
CA SER A 69 35.25 4.69 16.22
C SER A 69 35.78 6.10 15.94
N SER A 70 34.92 7.02 15.53
CA SER A 70 35.31 8.43 15.38
C SER A 70 35.65 9.01 16.75
N THR A 71 36.71 9.83 16.77
CA THR A 71 37.08 10.64 17.94
C THR A 71 36.34 11.98 17.97
N ASP A 72 35.62 12.33 16.90
CA ASP A 72 34.80 13.53 16.81
C ASP A 72 33.32 13.21 17.07
N LEU A 73 32.79 13.80 18.15
CA LEU A 73 31.38 13.66 18.52
C LEU A 73 30.43 14.21 17.46
N ASN A 74 30.81 15.28 16.75
CA ASN A 74 29.96 15.87 15.70
C ASN A 74 29.86 14.93 14.51
N GLU A 75 30.98 14.34 14.12
CA GLU A 75 31.03 13.32 13.08
C GLU A 75 30.19 12.09 13.46
N ALA A 76 30.33 11.58 14.69
CA ALA A 76 29.53 10.45 15.16
C ALA A 76 28.01 10.74 15.14
N GLN A 77 27.61 11.97 15.53
CA GLN A 77 26.22 12.40 15.43
C GLN A 77 25.74 12.52 13.98
N ALA A 78 26.56 13.07 13.09
CA ALA A 78 26.23 13.19 11.67
C ALA A 78 26.01 11.82 11.03
N HIS A 79 26.88 10.84 11.32
CA HIS A 79 26.74 9.46 10.88
C HIS A 79 25.43 8.83 11.36
N ARG A 80 25.10 9.00 12.65
CA ARG A 80 23.85 8.50 13.21
C ARG A 80 22.61 9.11 12.54
N ARG A 81 22.61 10.43 12.30
CA ARG A 81 21.53 11.12 11.59
C ARG A 81 21.39 10.62 10.16
N ALA A 82 22.50 10.46 9.44
CA ALA A 82 22.50 9.96 8.06
C ALA A 82 21.94 8.53 7.98
N TRP A 83 22.36 7.64 8.90
CA TRP A 83 21.81 6.28 9.01
C TRP A 83 20.29 6.31 9.27
N GLN A 84 19.84 7.13 10.22
CA GLN A 84 18.41 7.24 10.54
C GLN A 84 17.60 7.79 9.37
N GLN A 85 18.12 8.81 8.66
CA GLN A 85 17.48 9.35 7.46
C GLN A 85 17.36 8.29 6.36
N LYS A 86 18.42 7.50 6.15
CA LYS A 86 18.41 6.39 5.20
C LYS A 86 17.36 5.34 5.56
N LEU A 87 17.33 4.91 6.83
CA LEU A 87 16.34 3.93 7.30
C LEU A 87 14.91 4.47 7.15
N ASN A 88 14.66 5.72 7.54
CA ASN A 88 13.36 6.37 7.38
C ASN A 88 12.93 6.43 5.91
N CYS A 89 13.85 6.73 5.00
CA CYS A 89 13.59 6.72 3.56
C CYS A 89 13.19 5.32 3.07
N GLN A 90 13.90 4.28 3.50
CA GLN A 90 13.58 2.89 3.16
C GLN A 90 12.22 2.45 3.69
N ILE A 91 11.88 2.83 4.93
CA ILE A 91 10.56 2.58 5.52
C ILE A 91 9.48 3.28 4.69
N GLN A 92 9.65 4.56 4.38
CA GLN A 92 8.69 5.33 3.57
C GLN A 92 8.49 4.71 2.18
N GLN A 93 9.58 4.34 1.49
CA GLN A 93 9.52 3.70 0.18
C GLN A 93 8.81 2.34 0.24
N THR A 94 9.12 1.52 1.26
CA THR A 94 8.50 0.20 1.44
C THR A 94 6.99 0.33 1.71
N THR A 95 6.59 1.27 2.56
CA THR A 95 5.17 1.57 2.84
C THR A 95 4.46 2.13 1.61
N LEU A 96 5.08 3.05 0.87
CA LEU A 96 4.51 3.58 -0.37
C LEU A 96 4.31 2.49 -1.42
N GLN A 97 5.25 1.56 -1.53
CA GLN A 97 5.11 0.42 -2.44
C GLN A 97 4.00 -0.53 -2.02
N LEU A 98 3.75 -0.73 -0.72
CA LEU A 98 2.56 -1.45 -0.24
C LEU A 98 1.28 -0.78 -0.75
N LEU A 99 1.17 0.54 -0.60
CA LEU A 99 0.00 1.29 -1.09
C LEU A 99 -0.17 1.15 -2.61
N VAL A 100 0.91 1.28 -3.38
CA VAL A 100 0.88 1.06 -4.84
C VAL A 100 0.44 -0.37 -5.16
N SER A 101 0.98 -1.38 -4.48
CA SER A 101 0.58 -2.77 -4.67
C SER A 101 -0.92 -3.00 -4.43
N ILE A 102 -1.50 -2.31 -3.45
CA ILE A 102 -2.93 -2.46 -3.10
C ILE A 102 -3.84 -1.74 -4.10
N PHE A 103 -3.46 -0.54 -4.56
CA PHE A 103 -4.35 0.37 -5.28
C PHE A 103 -3.96 0.66 -6.74
N ARG A 104 -2.87 0.08 -7.26
CA ARG A 104 -2.41 0.28 -8.65
C ARG A 104 -3.53 0.08 -9.68
N ASP A 105 -4.32 -0.98 -9.49
CA ASP A 105 -5.34 -1.36 -10.47
C ASP A 105 -6.56 -0.42 -10.49
N VAL A 106 -6.71 0.45 -9.48
CA VAL A 106 -7.81 1.44 -9.45
C VAL A 106 -7.85 2.27 -10.73
N LYS A 107 -6.68 2.63 -11.29
CA LYS A 107 -6.58 3.43 -12.52
C LYS A 107 -7.26 2.78 -13.73
N ASN A 108 -7.35 1.45 -13.76
CA ASN A 108 -7.95 0.68 -14.84
C ASN A 108 -9.49 0.72 -14.80
N HIS A 109 -10.06 1.14 -13.66
CA HIS A 109 -11.50 1.21 -13.42
C HIS A 109 -12.01 2.65 -13.23
N LEU A 110 -11.19 3.65 -13.59
CA LEU A 110 -11.59 5.05 -13.60
C LEU A 110 -12.19 5.44 -14.93
N ASN A 111 -13.35 6.09 -14.89
CA ASN A 111 -13.91 6.79 -16.02
C ASN A 111 -13.60 8.29 -15.88
N TYR A 112 -12.69 8.81 -16.72
CA TYR A 112 -12.27 10.22 -16.69
C TYR A 112 -13.31 11.17 -17.28
N GLU A 113 -14.17 10.69 -18.18
CA GLU A 113 -15.24 11.49 -18.80
C GLU A 113 -16.35 11.78 -17.79
N HIS A 114 -16.85 10.73 -17.14
CA HIS A 114 -17.90 10.84 -16.13
C HIS A 114 -17.35 11.12 -14.72
N ARG A 115 -16.03 11.12 -14.55
CA ARG A 115 -15.33 11.30 -13.27
C ARG A 115 -15.80 10.35 -12.17
N VAL A 116 -16.02 9.09 -12.53
CA VAL A 116 -16.48 8.02 -11.63
C VAL A 116 -15.50 6.86 -11.58
N PHE A 117 -15.60 6.06 -10.53
CA PHE A 117 -14.85 4.82 -10.32
C PHE A 117 -15.83 3.64 -10.33
N ASN A 118 -15.54 2.61 -11.12
CA ASN A 118 -16.36 1.39 -11.18
C ASN A 118 -15.93 0.40 -10.09
N SER A 119 -16.51 0.53 -8.89
CA SER A 119 -16.21 -0.32 -7.74
C SER A 119 -16.58 -1.78 -7.96
N GLU A 120 -17.71 -2.06 -8.63
CA GLU A 120 -18.15 -3.43 -8.89
C GLU A 120 -17.18 -4.18 -9.81
N GLU A 121 -16.74 -3.53 -10.89
CA GLU A 121 -15.77 -4.12 -11.81
C GLU A 121 -14.41 -4.29 -11.14
N PHE A 122 -13.97 -3.30 -10.35
CA PHE A 122 -12.74 -3.41 -9.58
C PHE A 122 -12.78 -4.60 -8.63
N LEU A 123 -13.84 -4.75 -7.82
CA LEU A 123 -13.99 -5.86 -6.87
C LEU A 123 -13.98 -7.22 -7.57
N LYS A 124 -14.63 -7.36 -8.73
CA LYS A 124 -14.63 -8.61 -9.52
C LYS A 124 -13.22 -9.08 -9.93
N THR A 125 -12.24 -8.17 -10.01
CA THR A 125 -10.85 -8.53 -10.34
C THR A 125 -10.02 -8.95 -9.13
N ARG A 126 -10.52 -8.77 -7.90
CA ARG A 126 -9.78 -9.07 -6.66
C ARG A 126 -9.96 -10.53 -6.25
N ALA A 127 -9.02 -11.05 -5.46
CA ALA A 127 -9.15 -12.37 -4.86
C ALA A 127 -10.31 -12.40 -3.84
N ALA A 128 -11.05 -13.50 -3.77
CA ALA A 128 -12.20 -13.66 -2.87
C ALA A 128 -11.88 -13.26 -1.41
N GLY A 129 -10.71 -13.68 -0.90
CA GLY A 129 -10.26 -13.36 0.47
C GLY A 129 -10.00 -11.88 0.73
N ASP A 130 -9.68 -11.09 -0.29
CA ASP A 130 -9.34 -9.67 -0.13
C ASP A 130 -10.58 -8.75 -0.23
N HIS A 131 -11.76 -9.30 -0.57
CA HIS A 131 -12.95 -8.48 -0.84
C HIS A 131 -13.41 -7.67 0.37
N GLN A 132 -13.31 -8.23 1.57
CA GLN A 132 -13.74 -7.56 2.79
C GLN A 132 -12.93 -6.29 3.04
N PHE A 133 -11.61 -6.36 2.87
CA PHE A 133 -10.70 -5.21 2.92
C PHE A 133 -11.13 -4.12 1.94
N TYR A 134 -11.29 -4.48 0.67
CA TYR A 134 -11.64 -3.50 -0.35
C TYR A 134 -13.03 -2.90 -0.10
N LYS A 135 -14.04 -3.70 0.26
CA LYS A 135 -15.37 -3.17 0.60
C LYS A 135 -15.30 -2.09 1.69
N GLN A 136 -14.57 -2.34 2.77
CA GLN A 136 -14.42 -1.34 3.83
C GLN A 136 -13.63 -0.11 3.37
N VAL A 137 -12.50 -0.30 2.69
CA VAL A 137 -11.62 0.80 2.28
C VAL A 137 -12.29 1.73 1.26
N LEU A 138 -13.05 1.17 0.32
CA LEU A 138 -13.69 1.92 -0.76
C LEU A 138 -14.71 2.95 -0.22
N ASP A 139 -15.28 2.70 0.97
CA ASP A 139 -16.25 3.57 1.64
C ASP A 139 -15.59 4.65 2.51
N THR A 140 -14.25 4.67 2.61
CA THR A 140 -13.54 5.64 3.46
C THR A 140 -13.37 7.00 2.77
N TYR A 141 -13.42 8.06 3.58
CA TYR A 141 -13.06 9.42 3.14
C TYR A 141 -11.66 9.49 2.51
N MET A 142 -10.70 8.76 3.09
CA MET A 142 -9.32 8.72 2.60
C MET A 142 -9.23 8.15 1.18
N PHE A 143 -9.97 7.07 0.89
CA PHE A 143 -10.02 6.50 -0.45
C PHE A 143 -10.71 7.45 -1.44
N HIS A 144 -11.79 8.13 -1.04
CA HIS A 144 -12.42 9.14 -1.91
C HIS A 144 -11.48 10.31 -2.24
N SER A 145 -10.68 10.76 -1.26
CA SER A 145 -9.63 11.78 -1.49
C SER A 145 -8.58 11.28 -2.47
N PHE A 146 -8.16 10.02 -2.35
CA PHE A 146 -7.27 9.36 -3.30
C PHE A 146 -7.88 9.30 -4.71
N LEU A 147 -9.15 8.87 -4.86
CA LEU A 147 -9.85 8.85 -6.15
C LEU A 147 -9.88 10.24 -6.80
N LYS A 148 -10.18 11.28 -6.01
CA LYS A 148 -10.17 12.66 -6.50
C LYS A 148 -8.79 13.05 -7.03
N ALA A 149 -7.71 12.66 -6.36
CA ALA A 149 -6.35 12.89 -6.83
C ALA A 149 -6.04 12.14 -8.13
N ARG A 150 -6.47 10.88 -8.27
CA ARG A 150 -6.29 10.07 -9.49
C ARG A 150 -7.10 10.60 -10.68
N LEU A 151 -8.37 10.96 -10.47
CA LEU A 151 -9.21 11.58 -11.51
C LEU A 151 -8.66 12.93 -11.97
N ASN A 152 -7.98 13.67 -11.08
CA ASN A 152 -7.27 14.91 -11.41
C ASN A 152 -5.87 14.68 -12.01
N ARG A 153 -5.44 13.43 -12.20
CA ARG A 153 -4.12 13.06 -12.73
C ARG A 153 -2.96 13.70 -11.95
N ARG A 154 -3.10 13.79 -10.62
CA ARG A 154 -2.07 14.36 -9.76
C ARG A 154 -0.80 13.50 -9.79
N MET A 155 0.34 14.10 -10.13
CA MET A 155 1.67 13.49 -10.04
C MET A 155 2.22 13.62 -8.61
N ASP A 156 1.75 12.76 -7.71
CA ASP A 156 2.26 12.66 -6.34
C ASP A 156 3.20 11.46 -6.17
N ALA A 157 3.70 11.25 -4.95
CA ALA A 157 4.61 10.15 -4.63
C ALA A 157 4.05 8.78 -5.05
N PHE A 158 2.74 8.55 -4.90
CA PHE A 158 2.10 7.33 -5.39
C PHE A 158 2.21 7.22 -6.91
N ALA A 159 1.87 8.28 -7.66
CA ALA A 159 1.91 8.25 -9.12
C ALA A 159 3.35 8.02 -9.64
N GLN A 160 4.34 8.65 -9.01
CA GLN A 160 5.74 8.45 -9.34
C GLN A 160 6.18 7.01 -9.07
N MET A 161 5.90 6.48 -7.88
CA MET A 161 6.22 5.09 -7.52
C MET A 161 5.53 4.09 -8.45
N ASP A 162 4.28 4.35 -8.86
CA ASP A 162 3.57 3.49 -9.81
C ASP A 162 4.27 3.46 -11.18
N LEU A 163 4.76 4.60 -11.68
CA LEU A 163 5.51 4.66 -12.94
C LEU A 163 6.87 3.97 -12.85
N ASP A 164 7.57 4.11 -11.73
CA ASP A 164 8.91 3.57 -11.53
C ASP A 164 8.90 2.03 -11.37
N THR A 165 7.77 1.47 -10.94
CA THR A 165 7.61 0.03 -10.67
C THR A 165 6.65 -0.67 -11.64
N GLN A 166 6.30 -0.03 -12.75
CA GLN A 166 5.60 -0.66 -13.87
C GLN A 166 6.54 -1.57 -14.66
N SER A 167 6.03 -2.73 -15.09
CA SER A 167 6.74 -3.58 -16.05
C SER A 167 6.80 -2.88 -17.42
N GLU A 168 7.82 -3.18 -18.23
CA GLU A 168 7.95 -2.62 -19.59
C GLU A 168 6.73 -2.95 -20.48
N GLU A 169 6.04 -4.07 -20.25
CA GLU A 169 4.83 -4.47 -21.00
C GLU A 169 3.63 -3.58 -20.67
N ASP A 170 3.49 -3.16 -19.41
CA ASP A 170 2.42 -2.26 -18.96
C ASP A 170 2.61 -0.82 -19.47
N ARG A 171 3.87 -0.38 -19.62
CA ARG A 171 4.22 0.92 -20.20
C ARG A 171 3.78 1.03 -21.66
N ILE A 172 3.94 -0.04 -22.44
CA ILE A 172 3.56 -0.07 -23.86
C ILE A 172 2.03 -0.05 -24.03
N ASN A 173 1.30 -0.77 -23.18
CA ASN A 173 -0.16 -0.73 -23.18
C ASN A 173 -0.73 0.65 -22.77
N GLY A 174 -0.12 1.33 -21.81
CA GLY A 174 -0.53 2.69 -21.41
C GLY A 174 -0.27 3.76 -22.48
N THR A 175 0.74 3.56 -23.34
CA THR A 175 1.10 4.51 -24.40
C THR A 175 0.29 4.30 -25.69
N LEU A 176 -0.24 3.09 -25.92
CA LEU A 176 -0.99 2.73 -27.14
C LEU A 176 -2.52 2.83 -27.01
N VAL A 177 -3.08 3.06 -25.82
CA VAL A 177 -4.53 3.28 -25.68
C VAL A 177 -4.87 4.74 -25.93
N SER A 178 -4.80 5.12 -27.21
CA SER A 178 -5.60 6.23 -27.75
C SER A 178 -7.09 5.86 -27.62
N PRO A 179 -7.98 6.79 -27.22
CA PRO A 179 -9.39 6.50 -26.98
C PRO A 179 -10.14 6.40 -28.31
N ARG A 180 -9.95 5.30 -29.04
CA ARG A 180 -10.89 4.89 -30.08
C ARG A 180 -11.35 3.48 -29.77
N ARG A 181 -12.68 3.38 -29.62
CA ARG A 181 -13.49 2.18 -29.40
C ARG A 181 -12.87 0.96 -30.09
N PRO A 182 -12.55 -0.13 -29.39
CA PRO A 182 -12.16 -1.38 -30.05
C PRO A 182 -13.38 -1.92 -30.81
N THR A 183 -13.31 -1.91 -32.13
CA THR A 183 -14.29 -2.56 -33.00
C THR A 183 -14.18 -4.09 -32.81
N VAL A 184 -15.31 -4.77 -32.94
CA VAL A 184 -15.59 -6.19 -32.60
C VAL A 184 -14.59 -7.21 -33.20
N GLU A 185 -13.79 -6.83 -34.19
CA GLU A 185 -12.78 -7.68 -34.83
C GLU A 185 -11.65 -8.15 -33.90
N LYS A 186 -11.27 -7.36 -32.87
CA LYS A 186 -10.18 -7.76 -31.95
C LYS A 186 -10.57 -8.84 -30.93
N ILE A 187 -11.87 -9.09 -30.71
CA ILE A 187 -12.33 -10.16 -29.82
C ILE A 187 -12.23 -11.53 -30.52
N ALA A 188 -12.35 -11.57 -31.85
CA ALA A 188 -12.24 -12.81 -32.62
C ALA A 188 -10.79 -13.31 -32.76
N SER A 189 -9.80 -12.42 -32.86
CA SER A 189 -8.39 -12.83 -33.06
C SER A 189 -7.74 -13.45 -31.82
N ARG A 190 -8.20 -13.10 -30.60
CA ARG A 190 -7.72 -13.77 -29.36
C ARG A 190 -8.27 -15.20 -29.19
N LYS A 191 -9.34 -15.57 -29.91
CA LYS A 191 -9.89 -16.94 -29.86
C LYS A 191 -9.26 -17.87 -30.89
N SER A 192 -8.65 -17.37 -31.98
CA SER A 192 -8.02 -18.24 -32.99
C SER A 192 -6.61 -18.68 -32.63
N SER A 193 -5.91 -18.00 -31.72
CA SER A 193 -4.55 -18.38 -31.31
C SER A 193 -4.50 -19.52 -30.28
N HIS A 194 -5.65 -20.01 -29.81
CA HIS A 194 -5.73 -21.14 -28.87
C HIS A 194 -6.00 -22.50 -29.55
N LEU A 195 -6.00 -22.56 -30.88
CA LEU A 195 -6.16 -23.81 -31.63
C LEU A 195 -5.06 -23.92 -32.69
N GLN A 196 -3.86 -24.29 -32.26
CA GLN A 196 -2.91 -25.07 -33.07
C GLN A 196 -1.87 -25.71 -32.13
N VAL A 197 -2.29 -26.80 -31.51
CA VAL A 197 -1.39 -27.88 -31.07
C VAL A 197 -1.50 -28.95 -32.15
N THR A 198 -0.40 -29.22 -32.82
CA THR A 198 0.04 -30.55 -33.26
C THR A 198 1.55 -30.51 -33.36
#